data_AF-A0A031JPK9-F1
#
_entry.id   AF-A0A031JPK9-F1
#
_cell.length_a   1.000
_cell.length_b   1.000
_cell.length_c   1.000
_cell.angle_alpha   90.00
_cell.angle_beta   90.00
_cell.angle_gamma   90.00
#
_symmetry.space_group_name_H-M   'P 1'
#
loop_
_entity.id
_entity.type
_entity.pdbx_description
1 polymer ?
#
loop_
_entity_poly.entity_id
_entity_poly.type
_entity_poly.pdbx_seq_one_letter_code
_entity_poly.pdbx_strand_id
1 'polypeptide(L)' 'MDRATRKVLAWRLSNTMDDGFCVAALEAALARYGKPEIFDPDQGR' A
#
# COMPACT_ATOMS: atom_id res chain seq x y z
N MET A 1 3.22 3.58 -0.74
CA MET A 1 3.76 4.52 -1.74
C MET A 1 5.26 4.32 -1.81
N ASP A 2 5.89 4.46 -2.97
CA ASP A 2 7.35 4.52 -3.03
C ASP A 2 7.83 5.90 -2.52
N ARG A 3 8.63 5.92 -1.47
CA ARG A 3 8.99 7.17 -0.77
C ARG A 3 9.95 8.04 -1.59
N ALA A 4 10.88 7.43 -2.34
CA ALA A 4 11.88 8.16 -3.12
C ALA A 4 11.26 8.89 -4.30
N THR A 5 10.38 8.21 -5.05
CA THR A 5 9.74 8.76 -6.26
C THR A 5 8.35 9.33 -6.01
N ARG A 6 7.80 9.14 -4.80
CA ARG A 6 6.39 9.44 -4.45
C ARG A 6 5.36 8.69 -5.30
N LYS A 7 5.75 7.62 -6.00
CA LYS A 7 4.86 6.84 -6.84
C LYS A 7 3.83 6.07 -6.02
N VAL A 8 2.56 6.19 -6.38
CA VAL A 8 1.49 5.32 -5.88
C VAL A 8 1.66 3.93 -6.49
N LEU A 9 1.93 2.92 -5.66
CA LEU A 9 2.22 1.56 -6.11
C LEU A 9 0.95 0.77 -6.41
N ALA A 10 -0.07 0.92 -5.57
CA ALA A 10 -1.42 0.37 -5.73
C ALA A 10 -2.40 1.23 -4.91
N TRP A 11 -3.69 1.12 -5.24
CA TRP A 11 -4.77 1.79 -4.52
C TRP A 11 -6.08 0.99 -4.61
N ARG A 12 -6.95 1.19 -3.63
CA ARG A 12 -8.32 0.69 -3.57
C ARG A 12 -9.21 1.81 -3.02
N LEU A 13 -10.45 1.88 -3.50
CA LEU A 13 -11.47 2.77 -2.96
C LEU A 13 -12.43 1.95 -2.11
N SER A 14 -12.80 2.43 -0.93
CA SER A 14 -13.84 1.84 -0.08
C SER A 14 -14.87 2.89 0.31
N ASN A 15 -16.12 2.44 0.43
CA ASN A 15 -17.23 3.23 0.97
C ASN A 15 -17.57 2.83 2.40
N THR A 16 -16.81 1.89 2.97
CA THR A 16 -16.94 1.36 4.32
C THR A 16 -15.63 1.55 5.08
N MET A 17 -15.68 1.51 6.40
CA MET A 17 -14.51 1.69 7.28
C MET A 17 -13.83 0.35 7.64
N ASP A 18 -14.06 -0.70 6.86
CA ASP A 18 -13.32 -1.96 7.00
C ASP A 18 -11.86 -1.79 6.55
N ASP A 19 -10.97 -2.66 6.99
CA ASP A 19 -9.54 -2.63 6.65
C ASP A 19 -9.19 -3.48 5.41
N GLY A 20 -10.14 -4.26 4.89
CA GLY A 20 -9.92 -5.20 3.79
C GLY A 20 -9.40 -4.53 2.53
N PHE A 21 -9.85 -3.29 2.25
CA PHE A 21 -9.36 -2.53 1.09
C PHE A 21 -7.88 -2.16 1.21
N CYS A 22 -7.39 -1.85 2.43
CA CYS A 22 -5.98 -1.55 2.69
C CYS A 22 -5.11 -2.78 2.45
N VAL A 23 -5.54 -3.95 2.96
CA VAL A 23 -4.84 -5.23 2.77
C VAL A 23 -4.77 -5.59 1.29
N ALA A 24 -5.90 -5.51 0.57
CA ALA A 24 -5.95 -5.83 -0.85
C ALA A 24 -5.07 -4.89 -1.71
N ALA A 25 -4.97 -3.61 -1.34
CA ALA A 25 -4.06 -2.67 -1.99
C ALA A 25 -2.59 -3.03 -1.73
N LEU A 26 -2.26 -3.42 -0.49
CA LEU A 26 -0.91 -3.84 -0.11
C LEU A 26 -0.49 -5.12 -0.85
N GLU A 27 -1.33 -6.15 -0.87
CA GLU A 27 -1.06 -7.40 -1.59
C GLU A 27 -0.85 -7.18 -3.08
N ALA A 28 -1.68 -6.33 -3.71
CA ALA A 28 -1.51 -5.96 -5.12
C ALA A 28 -0.16 -5.26 -5.39
N ALA A 29 0.31 -4.42 -4.47
CA ALA A 29 1.63 -3.80 -4.58
C ALA A 29 2.75 -4.84 -4.42
N LEU A 30 2.66 -5.72 -3.43
CA LEU A 30 3.66 -6.76 -3.16
C LEU A 30 3.75 -7.77 -4.32
N ALA A 31 2.61 -8.17 -4.90
CA ALA A 31 2.58 -9.07 -6.05
C ALA A 31 3.26 -8.46 -7.29
N ARG A 32 3.14 -7.14 -7.47
CA ARG A 32 3.70 -6.45 -8.65
C ARG A 32 5.15 -6.01 -8.49
N TYR A 33 5.56 -5.60 -7.29
CA TYR A 33 6.86 -4.97 -7.04
C TYR A 33 7.75 -5.78 -6.09
N GLY A 34 7.23 -6.86 -5.50
CA GLY A 34 7.93 -7.65 -4.48
C GLY A 34 7.90 -7.01 -3.10
N LYS A 35 8.50 -7.70 -2.13
CA LYS A 35 8.70 -7.19 -0.78
C LYS A 35 9.87 -6.19 -0.78
N PRO A 36 9.68 -4.95 -0.30
CA PRO A 36 10.78 -4.00 -0.17
C PRO A 36 11.72 -4.41 0.98
N GLU A 37 12.95 -3.90 0.93
CA GLU A 37 13.92 -4.08 2.03
C GLU A 37 13.46 -3.38 3.32
N ILE A 38 12.83 -2.22 3.19
CA ILE A 38 12.26 -1.45 4.30
C ILE A 38 10.76 -1.28 4.02
N PHE A 39 9.93 -1.73 4.96
CA PHE A 39 8.47 -1.54 4.93
C PHE A 39 8.07 -0.70 6.14
N ASP A 40 7.47 0.47 5.89
CA ASP A 40 7.03 1.42 6.91
C ASP A 40 5.49 1.49 6.93
N PRO A 41 4.82 0.68 7.79
CA PRO A 41 3.36 0.61 7.85
C PRO A 41 2.70 1.83 8.50
N ASP A 42 3.46 2.63 9.27
CA ASP A 42 2.93 3.69 10.13
C ASP A 42 2.94 5.09 9.46
N GLN A 43 3.06 5.13 8.12
CA GLN A 43 3.08 6.36 7.33
C GLN A 43 1.70 7.04 7.29
N GLY A 44 1.39 7.85 8.30
CA GLY A 44 0.15 8.63 8.37
C GLY A 44 0.04 9.63 9.54
N ARG A 45 1.14 9.93 10.23
CA ARG A 45 1.24 11.01 11.22
C ARG A 45 1.86 12.27 10.61
#